data_AF-A0A3D2EPH1-F1
#
_entry.id   AF-A0A3D2EPH1-F1
#
_cell.length_a   1.000
_cell.length_b   1.000
_cell.length_c   1.000
_cell.angle_alpha   90.00
_cell.angle_beta   90.00
_cell.angle_gamma   90.00
#
_symmetry.space_group_name_H-M   'P 1'
#
loop_
_entity.id
_entity.type
_entity.pdbx_description
1 polymer ?
#
loop_
_entity_poly.entity_id
_entity_poly.type
_entity_poly.pdbx_seq_one_letter_code
_entity_poly.pdbx_strand_id
1 'polypeptide(L)'
;AAGARIFDRAEVATVSPGDPHEVRLRKAAASGAETGVRATVVLYACNGYLSGLEPLTSARVMPINSFVVATEPLSDERCRSLIRDDVAVADSRFVVNYYRL
;
A
#
# COMPACT_ATOMS: atom_id res chain seq x y z
N ALA A 1 -24.19 -3.41 2.16
CA ALA A 1 -22.82 -3.52 2.70
C ALA A 1 -22.61 -4.94 3.23
N ALA A 2 -21.45 -5.56 3.00
CA ALA A 2 -21.20 -6.97 3.34
C ALA A 2 -20.78 -7.23 4.82
N GLY A 3 -21.07 -6.28 5.73
CA GLY A 3 -20.77 -6.43 7.16
C GLY A 3 -19.38 -6.00 7.63
N ALA A 4 -18.49 -5.55 6.73
CA ALA A 4 -17.19 -5.01 7.10
C ALA A 4 -17.32 -3.66 7.84
N ARG A 5 -16.50 -3.47 8.89
CA ARG A 5 -16.34 -2.20 9.60
C ARG A 5 -14.97 -1.62 9.27
N ILE A 6 -14.93 -0.37 8.82
CA ILE A 6 -13.70 0.30 8.39
C ILE A 6 -13.35 1.39 9.40
N PHE A 7 -12.08 1.42 9.81
CA PHE A 7 -11.53 2.43 10.71
C PHE A 7 -10.31 3.08 10.02
N ASP A 8 -10.56 4.10 9.22
CA ASP A 8 -9.57 4.76 8.33
C ASP A 8 -8.56 5.65 9.06
N ARG A 9 -8.87 6.08 10.29
CA ARG A 9 -8.01 6.91 11.15
C ARG A 9 -7.53 6.18 12.40
N ALA A 10 -7.42 4.86 12.32
CA ALA A 10 -7.00 3.98 13.41
C ALA A 10 -5.69 3.25 13.04
N GLU A 11 -4.58 3.98 13.05
CA GLU A 11 -3.28 3.38 12.76
C GLU A 11 -2.90 2.38 13.87
N VAL A 12 -2.53 1.15 13.47
CA VAL A 12 -2.06 0.12 14.40
C VAL A 12 -0.60 0.41 14.80
N ALA A 13 -0.33 0.44 16.11
CA ALA A 13 0.99 0.59 16.69
C ALA A 13 1.73 -0.74 16.84
N THR A 14 1.03 -1.76 17.36
CA THR A 14 1.62 -3.05 17.70
C THR A 14 0.60 -4.19 17.51
N VAL A 15 1.09 -5.37 17.16
CA VAL A 15 0.34 -6.63 17.24
C VAL A 15 1.11 -7.57 18.16
N SER A 16 0.50 -8.00 19.26
CA SER A 16 1.06 -9.00 20.16
C SER A 16 0.47 -10.37 19.83
N PRO A 17 1.29 -11.35 19.40
CA PRO A 17 0.84 -12.71 19.17
C PRO A 17 0.21 -13.35 20.40
N GLY A 18 -0.92 -14.05 20.24
CA GLY A 18 -1.63 -14.70 21.34
C GLY A 18 -2.94 -15.34 20.87
N ASP A 19 -3.69 -15.91 21.81
CA ASP A 19 -5.03 -16.45 21.57
C ASP A 19 -6.05 -15.74 22.49
N PRO A 20 -6.72 -14.66 22.02
CA PRO A 20 -6.56 -13.99 20.72
C PRO A 20 -5.37 -13.03 20.68
N HIS A 21 -4.95 -12.65 19.47
CA HIS A 21 -3.98 -11.59 19.24
C HIS A 21 -4.48 -10.25 19.81
N GLU A 22 -3.58 -9.46 20.38
CA GLU A 22 -3.88 -8.12 20.86
C GLU A 22 -3.32 -7.09 19.87
N VAL A 23 -4.20 -6.29 19.27
CA VAL A 23 -3.86 -5.23 18.31
C VAL A 23 -4.05 -3.90 19.00
N ARG A 24 -3.00 -3.07 19.08
CA ARG A 24 -3.09 -1.73 19.70
C ARG A 24 -2.96 -0.64 18.66
N LEU A 25 -3.72 0.42 18.82
CA LEU A 25 -3.69 1.61 17.98
C LEU A 25 -2.66 2.62 18.50
N ARG A 26 -2.08 3.44 17.60
CA ARG A 26 -1.15 4.53 17.98
C ARG A 26 -1.84 5.64 18.77
N LYS A 27 -3.11 5.90 18.46
CA LYS A 27 -3.97 6.88 19.14
C LYS A 27 -5.34 6.25 19.35
N ALA A 28 -6.03 6.68 20.41
CA ALA A 28 -7.43 6.29 20.61
C ALA A 28 -8.25 6.71 19.38
N ALA A 29 -9.19 5.86 18.97
CA ALA A 29 -10.09 6.21 17.88
C ALA A 29 -10.90 7.46 18.29
N ALA A 30 -11.16 8.36 17.33
CA ALA A 30 -11.72 9.69 17.55
C ALA A 30 -13.07 9.74 18.30
N SER A 31 -13.70 8.59 18.53
CA SER A 31 -14.97 8.42 19.25
C SER A 31 -14.83 8.09 20.75
N GLY A 32 -13.69 8.39 21.38
CA GLY A 32 -13.46 8.04 22.79
C GLY A 32 -13.36 6.52 23.04
N ALA A 33 -13.09 5.75 21.98
CA ALA A 33 -13.17 4.31 21.96
C ALA A 33 -11.78 3.65 22.00
N GLU A 34 -11.77 2.47 22.64
CA GLU A 34 -10.72 1.46 22.80
C GLU A 34 -9.39 1.72 22.08
N THR A 35 -8.28 1.59 22.81
CA THR A 35 -6.91 1.73 22.30
C THR A 35 -6.46 0.55 21.43
N GLY A 36 -7.38 -0.34 21.02
CA GLY A 36 -7.05 -1.59 20.35
C GLY A 36 -8.24 -2.51 20.13
N VAL A 37 -7.98 -3.67 19.53
CA VAL A 37 -8.94 -4.78 19.33
C VAL A 37 -8.28 -6.11 19.64
N ARG A 38 -9.09 -7.13 19.93
CA ARG A 38 -8.64 -8.53 20.01
C ARG A 38 -9.14 -9.30 18.80
N ALA A 39 -8.27 -10.10 18.18
CA ALA A 39 -8.62 -10.88 17.00
C ALA A 39 -7.96 -12.26 17.03
N THR A 40 -8.68 -13.31 16.64
CA THR A 40 -8.12 -14.67 16.50
C THR A 40 -7.28 -14.82 15.24
N VAL A 41 -7.49 -13.96 14.24
CA VAL A 41 -6.71 -13.91 12.99
C VAL A 41 -6.37 -12.46 12.68
N VAL A 42 -5.11 -12.20 12.34
CA VAL A 42 -4.62 -10.90 11.88
C VAL A 42 -4.01 -11.07 10.49
N LEU A 43 -4.51 -10.29 9.52
CA LEU A 43 -3.96 -10.23 8.17
C LEU A 43 -3.21 -8.91 7.99
N TYR A 44 -1.92 -9.00 7.67
CA TYR A 44 -1.10 -7.85 7.37
C TYR A 44 -1.24 -7.46 5.90
N ALA A 45 -2.02 -6.40 5.64
CA ALA A 45 -2.27 -5.85 4.30
C ALA A 45 -1.70 -4.44 4.14
N CYS A 46 -0.56 -4.15 4.78
CA CYS A 46 0.06 -2.82 4.83
C CYS A 46 0.95 -2.49 3.61
N ASN A 47 0.86 -3.27 2.53
CA ASN A 47 1.73 -3.18 1.36
C ASN A 47 3.22 -3.19 1.80
N GLY A 48 4.08 -2.36 1.21
CA GLY A 48 5.48 -2.20 1.59
C GLY A 48 5.74 -1.50 2.94
N TYR A 49 4.69 -1.11 3.67
CA TYR A 49 4.78 -0.13 4.77
C TYR A 49 4.50 -0.73 6.15
N LEU A 50 4.92 -1.97 6.40
CA LEU A 50 4.73 -2.63 7.70
C LEU A 50 5.39 -1.89 8.86
N SER A 51 6.45 -1.11 8.63
CA SER A 51 7.04 -0.21 9.62
C SER A 51 7.39 -0.90 10.95
N GLY A 52 7.83 -2.17 10.89
CA GLY A 52 8.19 -2.98 12.06
C GLY A 52 7.02 -3.66 12.78
N LEU A 53 5.78 -3.52 12.28
CA LEU A 53 4.58 -4.14 12.86
C LEU A 53 4.64 -5.68 12.83
N GLU A 54 5.27 -6.23 11.80
CA GLU A 54 5.63 -7.64 11.68
C GLU A 54 7.13 -7.72 11.29
N PRO A 55 8.03 -8.08 12.22
CA PRO A 55 9.47 -7.96 12.00
C PRO A 55 10.03 -8.86 10.89
N LEU A 56 9.50 -10.08 10.72
CA LEU A 56 10.07 -11.05 9.78
C LEU A 56 9.85 -10.63 8.32
N THR A 57 8.66 -10.13 8.02
CA THR A 57 8.30 -9.59 6.71
C THR A 57 8.97 -8.23 6.49
N SER A 58 8.97 -7.36 7.51
CA SER A 58 9.63 -6.05 7.40
C SER A 58 11.12 -6.15 7.07
N ALA A 59 11.82 -7.20 7.54
CA ALA A 59 13.23 -7.43 7.24
C ALA A 59 13.51 -7.84 5.79
N ARG A 60 12.47 -8.20 5.02
CA ARG A 60 12.59 -8.73 3.64
C ARG A 60 11.91 -7.86 2.59
N VAL A 61 11.20 -6.82 3.02
CA VAL A 61 10.45 -5.92 2.14
C VAL A 61 11.26 -4.62 1.97
N MET A 62 11.59 -4.30 0.73
CA MET A 62 12.17 -3.00 0.37
C MET A 62 11.06 -2.10 -0.17
N PRO A 63 10.73 -0.97 0.50
CA PRO A 63 9.76 -0.02 -0.03
C PRO A 63 10.33 0.65 -1.29
N ILE A 64 9.56 0.66 -2.36
CA ILE A 64 9.90 1.32 -3.63
C ILE A 64 9.02 2.54 -3.78
N ASN A 65 9.63 3.72 -3.86
CA ASN A 65 8.91 4.92 -4.24
C ASN A 65 8.52 4.83 -5.72
N SER A 66 7.23 4.87 -5.99
CA SER A 66 6.67 4.91 -7.34
C SER A 66 6.13 6.30 -7.60
N PHE A 67 6.53 6.90 -8.72
CA PHE A 67 6.05 8.20 -9.14
C PHE A 67 5.35 8.05 -10.48
N VAL A 68 4.21 8.72 -10.63
CA VAL A 68 3.45 8.74 -11.88
C VAL A 68 3.37 10.19 -12.35
N VAL A 69 3.75 10.41 -13.60
CA VAL A 69 3.61 11.70 -14.29
C VAL A 69 2.64 11.49 -15.44
N ALA A 70 1.71 12.44 -15.60
CA ALA A 70 0.80 12.49 -16.74
C ALA A 70 1.05 13.78 -17.52
N THR A 71 0.92 13.71 -18.84
CA THR A 71 0.91 14.88 -19.72
C THR A 71 -0.53 15.33 -19.99
N GLU A 72 -0.69 16.46 -20.67
CA GLU A 72 -1.92 16.71 -21.40
C GLU A 72 -2.16 15.63 -22.47
N PRO A 73 -3.42 15.42 -22.91
CA PRO A 73 -3.72 14.48 -23.98
C PRO A 73 -2.89 14.79 -25.24
N LEU A 74 -2.24 13.78 -25.78
CA LEU A 74 -1.51 13.88 -27.04
C LEU A 74 -2.44 13.52 -28.20
N SER A 75 -2.14 14.02 -29.41
CA SER A 75 -2.85 13.59 -30.61
C SER A 75 -2.53 12.14 -30.94
N ASP A 76 -3.47 11.43 -31.58
CA ASP A 76 -3.26 10.05 -32.04
C ASP A 76 -2.01 9.90 -32.91
N GLU A 77 -1.73 10.88 -33.77
CA GLU A 77 -0.52 10.90 -34.60
C GLU A 77 0.75 10.94 -33.74
N ARG A 78 0.76 11.77 -32.69
CA ARG A 78 1.91 11.86 -31.77
C ARG A 78 2.07 10.57 -30.98
N CYS A 79 0.99 10.00 -30.44
CA CYS A 79 1.04 8.72 -29.75
C CYS A 79 1.62 7.61 -30.64
N ARG A 80 1.09 7.46 -31.87
CA ARG A 80 1.55 6.43 -32.83
C ARG A 80 3.00 6.63 -33.28
N SER A 81 3.51 7.87 -33.28
CA SER A 81 4.93 8.14 -33.58
C SER A 81 5.89 7.74 -32.46
N LEU A 82 5.40 7.70 -31.21
CA LEU A 82 6.19 7.38 -30.02
C LEU A 82 6.08 5.89 -29.64
N ILE A 83 4.86 5.38 -29.48
CA ILE A 83 4.56 3.96 -29.19
C ILE A 83 3.46 3.52 -30.16
N ARG A 84 3.89 3.08 -31.35
CA ARG A 84 2.99 2.75 -32.47
C ARG A 84 1.86 1.79 -32.10
N ASP A 85 2.18 0.78 -31.31
CA ASP A 85 1.30 -0.38 -31.06
C ASP A 85 0.67 -0.34 -29.65
N ASP A 86 0.71 0.81 -28.94
CA ASP A 86 0.27 0.98 -27.53
C ASP A 86 0.70 -0.17 -26.60
N VAL A 87 1.98 -0.53 -26.71
CA VAL A 87 2.61 -1.51 -25.82
C VAL A 87 3.20 -0.81 -24.61
N ALA A 88 3.24 -1.50 -23.47
CA ALA A 88 3.99 -1.01 -22.32
C ALA A 88 5.49 -1.02 -22.65
N VAL A 89 6.15 0.13 -22.50
CA VAL A 89 7.59 0.27 -22.71
C VAL A 89 8.25 0.55 -21.36
N ALA A 90 9.35 -0.15 -21.08
CA ALA A 90 10.16 0.07 -19.88
C ALA A 90 11.63 0.12 -20.25
N ASP A 91 12.42 0.89 -19.49
CA ASP A 91 13.87 0.88 -19.64
C ASP A 91 14.52 -0.28 -18.83
N SER A 92 15.82 -0.49 -19.03
CA SER A 92 16.60 -1.52 -18.32
C SER A 92 17.36 -0.96 -17.12
N ARG A 93 16.91 0.17 -16.55
CA ARG A 93 17.60 0.81 -15.42
C ARG A 93 17.23 0.12 -14.10
N PHE A 94 18.05 0.32 -13.09
CA PHE A 94 17.78 -0.17 -11.73
C PHE A 94 16.52 0.48 -11.12
N VAL A 95 16.31 1.77 -11.39
CA VAL A 95 15.04 2.47 -11.14
C VAL A 95 14.35 2.61 -12.48
N VAL A 96 13.38 1.73 -12.71
CA VAL A 96 12.73 1.56 -14.02
C VAL A 96 11.80 2.73 -14.30
N ASN A 97 11.92 3.31 -15.49
CA ASN A 97 10.88 4.17 -16.05
C ASN A 97 9.94 3.35 -16.91
N TYR A 98 8.64 3.53 -16.69
CA TYR A 98 7.57 2.92 -17.47
C TYR A 98 6.85 3.99 -18.30
N TYR A 99 6.56 3.68 -19.54
CA TYR A 99 5.84 4.55 -20.47
C TYR A 99 4.63 3.83 -21.04
N ARG A 100 3.50 4.54 -21.08
CA ARG A 100 2.21 4.13 -21.65
C ARG A 100 1.58 5.37 -22.29
N LEU A 101 0.92 5.23 -23.44
CA LEU A 101 0.30 6.33 -24.19
C LEU A 101 -1.18 6.09 -24.43
#